data_AF-A0A321LXC4-F1
#
_entry.id   AF-A0A321LXC4-F1
#
_cell.length_a   1.000
_cell.length_b   1.000
_cell.length_c   1.000
_cell.angle_alpha   90.00
_cell.angle_beta   90.00
_cell.angle_gamma   90.00
#
_symmetry.space_group_name_H-M   'P 1'
#
loop_
_entity.id
_entity.type
_entity.pdbx_description
1 polymer ?
#
loop_
_entity_poly.entity_id
_entity_poly.type
_entity_poly.pdbx_seq_one_letter_code
_entity_poly.pdbx_strand_id
1 'polypeptide(L)'
;MKTRIAILFVLLICLASSLQAKPKPAASHLQAAASQELSADQVQGLKDDLARMKALVQQMETNLSFVDTTQSPLKHQFQLEIDMWRMMIRQMERRLNKK
;
A
#
# COMPACT_ATOMS: atom_id res chain seq x y z
N MET A 1 34.57 -2.27 29.00
CA MET A 1 33.52 -1.48 28.31
C MET A 1 34.00 -0.63 27.13
N LYS A 2 35.31 -0.46 26.88
CA LYS A 2 35.82 0.38 25.76
C LYS A 2 35.96 -0.35 24.41
N THR A 3 36.00 -1.68 24.38
CA THR A 3 36.15 -2.48 23.16
C THR A 3 34.83 -2.78 22.42
N ARG A 4 33.67 -2.59 23.07
CA ARG A 4 32.35 -2.85 22.46
C ARG A 4 31.82 -1.65 21.65
N ILE A 5 32.33 -0.44 21.92
CA ILE A 5 31.96 0.79 21.20
C ILE A 5 32.65 0.84 19.83
N ALA A 6 33.88 0.32 19.72
CA ALA A 6 34.62 0.28 18.46
C ALA A 6 33.94 -0.61 17.39
N ILE A 7 33.28 -1.70 17.80
CA ILE A 7 32.60 -2.63 16.88
C ILE A 7 31.31 -2.01 16.31
N LEU A 8 30.60 -1.20 17.10
CA LEU A 8 29.40 -0.49 16.66
C LEU A 8 29.72 0.62 15.64
N PHE A 9 30.91 1.22 15.69
CA PHE A 9 31.29 2.28 14.77
C PHE A 9 31.74 1.75 13.39
N VAL A 10 32.31 0.55 13.32
CA VAL A 10 32.77 -0.08 12.06
C VAL A 10 31.59 -0.61 11.23
N LEU A 11 30.51 -1.08 11.86
CA LEU A 11 29.30 -1.54 11.16
C LEU A 11 28.45 -0.40 10.56
N LEU A 12 28.59 0.83 11.07
CA LEU A 12 27.82 1.99 10.59
C LEU A 12 28.42 2.59 9.30
N ILE A 13 29.69 2.32 8.99
CA ILE A 13 30.42 2.95 7.86
C ILE A 13 30.28 2.14 6.56
N CYS A 14 29.94 0.84 6.64
CA CYS A 14 29.80 -0.01 5.45
C CYS A 14 28.47 0.12 4.69
N LEU A 15 27.46 0.84 5.22
CA LEU A 15 26.17 1.02 4.54
C LEU A 15 26.09 2.24 3.60
N ALA A 16 27.16 3.04 3.51
CA ALA A 16 27.17 4.26 2.69
C ALA A 16 27.58 4.04 1.21
N SER A 17 27.87 2.80 0.80
CA SER A 17 28.39 2.50 -0.54
C SER A 17 27.34 1.91 -1.49
N SER A 18 26.30 2.68 -1.81
CA SER A 18 25.51 2.43 -3.03
C SER A 18 24.63 3.62 -3.42
N LEU A 19 25.27 4.75 -3.75
CA LEU A 19 24.69 5.74 -4.66
C LEU A 19 25.55 5.80 -5.94
N GLN A 20 25.37 4.82 -6.83
CA GLN A 20 25.74 4.98 -8.23
C GLN A 20 24.53 5.53 -8.98
N ALA A 21 24.47 6.85 -9.11
CA ALA A 21 23.54 7.50 -10.03
C ALA A 21 24.06 7.33 -11.45
N LYS A 22 23.47 6.41 -12.21
CA LYS A 22 23.67 6.31 -13.67
C LYS A 22 22.72 7.29 -14.35
N PRO A 23 23.20 8.32 -15.09
CA PRO A 23 22.31 9.14 -15.90
C PRO A 23 21.86 8.30 -17.10
N LYS A 24 20.58 7.94 -17.14
CA LYS A 24 19.95 7.39 -18.35
C LYS A 24 19.35 8.56 -19.14
N PRO A 25 19.68 8.70 -20.44
CA PRO A 25 19.20 9.79 -21.25
C PRO A 25 17.67 9.71 -21.42
N ALA A 26 17.07 10.90 -21.52
CA ALA A 26 15.66 11.14 -21.70
C ALA A 26 15.05 10.25 -22.78
N ALA A 27 14.14 9.37 -22.38
CA ALA A 27 13.09 8.89 -23.25
C ALA A 27 11.86 9.73 -22.91
N SER A 28 11.54 10.65 -23.81
CA SER A 28 10.25 11.34 -23.87
C SER A 28 9.16 10.27 -23.93
N HIS A 29 8.61 9.91 -22.78
CA HIS A 29 7.38 9.15 -22.70
C HIS A 29 6.22 10.11 -22.50
N LEU A 30 6.02 10.98 -23.50
CA LEU A 30 4.67 11.42 -23.82
C LEU A 30 3.94 10.18 -24.37
N GLN A 31 3.57 9.24 -23.49
CA GLN A 31 2.57 8.27 -23.87
C GLN A 31 1.26 9.03 -23.88
N ALA A 32 0.79 9.25 -25.10
CA ALA A 32 -0.59 9.53 -25.39
C ALA A 32 -1.48 8.77 -24.39
N ALA A 33 -2.33 9.51 -23.69
CA ALA A 33 -3.48 8.97 -22.99
C ALA A 33 -4.43 8.36 -24.03
N ALA A 34 -4.02 7.24 -24.62
CA ALA A 34 -4.91 6.35 -25.31
C ALA A 34 -5.78 5.74 -24.22
N SER A 35 -7.09 6.00 -24.29
CA SER A 35 -8.11 5.35 -23.50
C SER A 35 -7.96 3.83 -23.67
N GLN A 36 -7.13 3.21 -22.83
CA GLN A 36 -6.90 1.78 -22.89
C GLN A 36 -8.17 1.12 -22.39
N GLU A 37 -9.01 0.67 -23.32
CA GLU A 37 -10.18 -0.11 -22.99
C GLU A 37 -9.72 -1.37 -22.28
N LEU A 38 -9.89 -1.39 -20.95
CA LEU A 38 -9.73 -2.61 -20.16
C LEU A 38 -10.53 -3.74 -20.82
N SER A 39 -9.88 -4.88 -21.07
CA SER A 39 -10.56 -6.06 -21.60
C SER A 39 -11.55 -6.61 -20.58
N ALA A 40 -12.53 -7.39 -21.04
CA ALA A 40 -13.52 -8.02 -20.16
C ALA A 40 -12.85 -8.87 -19.05
N ASP A 41 -11.79 -9.60 -19.39
CA ASP A 41 -10.99 -10.38 -18.43
C ASP A 41 -10.31 -9.49 -17.38
N GLN A 42 -9.77 -8.35 -17.79
CA GLN A 42 -9.18 -7.39 -16.85
C GLN A 42 -10.24 -6.79 -15.92
N VAL A 43 -11.42 -6.48 -16.44
CA VAL A 43 -12.55 -6.01 -15.63
C VAL A 43 -12.98 -7.08 -14.63
N GLN A 44 -13.03 -8.34 -15.03
CA GLN A 44 -13.39 -9.44 -14.14
C GLN A 44 -12.34 -9.64 -13.03
N GLY A 45 -11.05 -9.66 -13.37
CA GLY A 45 -9.99 -9.75 -12.37
C GLY A 45 -10.05 -8.62 -11.34
N LEU A 46 -10.32 -7.39 -11.79
CA LEU A 46 -10.51 -6.24 -10.89
C LEU A 46 -11.74 -6.37 -9.98
N LYS A 47 -12.82 -7.00 -10.45
CA LYS A 47 -14.01 -7.30 -9.62
C LYS A 47 -13.68 -8.34 -8.54
N ASP A 48 -12.92 -9.37 -8.90
CA ASP A 48 -12.51 -10.43 -7.97
C ASP A 48 -11.57 -9.89 -6.89
N ASP A 49 -10.62 -9.03 -7.28
CA ASP A 49 -9.75 -8.32 -6.35
C ASP A 49 -10.57 -7.42 -5.40
N LEU A 50 -11.57 -6.71 -5.91
CA LEU A 50 -12.48 -5.92 -5.09
C LEU A 50 -13.25 -6.76 -4.08
N ALA A 51 -13.73 -7.93 -4.48
CA ALA A 51 -14.42 -8.86 -3.58
C ALA A 51 -13.48 -9.32 -2.45
N ARG A 52 -12.22 -9.65 -2.78
CA ARG A 52 -11.21 -10.02 -1.78
C ARG A 52 -10.90 -8.87 -0.82
N MET A 53 -10.70 -7.66 -1.33
CA MET A 53 -10.44 -6.48 -0.47
C MET A 53 -11.60 -6.20 0.48
N LYS A 54 -12.85 -6.34 0.04
CA LYS A 54 -14.03 -6.20 0.90
C LYS A 54 -14.04 -7.23 2.02
N ALA A 55 -13.75 -8.50 1.70
CA ALA A 55 -13.69 -9.56 2.69
C ALA A 55 -12.62 -9.29 3.77
N LEU A 56 -11.44 -8.81 3.37
CA LEU A 56 -10.37 -8.44 4.30
C LEU A 56 -10.77 -7.28 5.21
N VAL A 57 -11.38 -6.22 4.67
CA VAL A 57 -11.87 -5.09 5.47
C VAL A 57 -12.94 -5.55 6.46
N GLN A 58 -13.85 -6.42 6.05
CA GLN A 58 -14.86 -7.01 6.94
C GLN A 58 -14.21 -7.82 8.08
N GLN A 59 -13.14 -8.56 7.78
CA GLN A 59 -12.38 -9.28 8.79
C GLN A 59 -11.67 -8.33 9.76
N MET A 60 -11.10 -7.22 9.27
CA MET A 60 -10.49 -6.19 10.13
C MET A 60 -11.52 -5.57 11.09
N GLU A 61 -12.73 -5.27 10.62
CA GLU A 61 -13.84 -4.76 11.44
C GLU A 61 -14.27 -5.78 12.50
N THR A 62 -14.39 -7.04 12.09
CA THR A 62 -14.73 -8.15 13.00
C THR A 62 -13.66 -8.29 14.09
N ASN A 63 -12.38 -8.31 13.71
CA ASN A 63 -11.26 -8.34 14.64
C ASN A 63 -11.27 -7.14 15.60
N LEU A 64 -11.56 -5.94 15.09
CA LEU A 64 -11.64 -4.71 15.88
C LEU A 64 -12.77 -4.75 16.92
N SER A 65 -13.87 -5.45 16.63
CA SER A 65 -15.00 -5.60 17.55
C SER A 65 -14.63 -6.38 18.82
N PHE A 66 -13.65 -7.29 18.74
CA PHE A 66 -13.13 -8.05 19.89
C PHE A 66 -12.07 -7.29 20.69
N VAL A 67 -11.60 -6.12 20.21
CA VAL A 67 -10.65 -5.29 20.95
C VAL A 67 -11.41 -4.51 22.03
N ASP A 68 -11.38 -5.09 23.24
CA ASP A 68 -12.21 -4.76 24.41
C ASP A 68 -11.73 -3.51 25.20
N THR A 69 -11.22 -2.52 24.49
CA THR A 69 -10.83 -1.24 25.08
C THR A 69 -11.59 -0.14 24.36
N THR A 70 -12.63 0.38 25.00
CA THR A 70 -13.22 1.67 24.64
C THR A 70 -12.11 2.72 24.71
N GLN A 71 -11.61 3.16 23.55
CA GLN A 71 -10.60 4.20 23.36
C GLN A 71 -9.11 3.83 23.48
N SER A 72 -8.68 2.61 23.14
CA SER A 72 -7.22 2.43 22.92
C SER A 72 -6.76 3.15 21.65
N PRO A 73 -5.60 3.82 21.66
CA PRO A 73 -5.00 4.42 20.46
C PRO A 73 -4.88 3.44 19.29
N LEU A 74 -4.62 2.16 19.60
CA LEU A 74 -4.53 1.09 18.60
C LEU A 74 -5.88 0.83 17.91
N LYS A 75 -6.98 0.80 18.67
CA LYS A 75 -8.33 0.65 18.10
C LYS A 75 -8.67 1.82 17.15
N HIS A 76 -8.29 3.04 17.54
CA HIS A 76 -8.47 4.21 16.70
C HIS A 76 -7.66 4.15 15.41
N GLN A 77 -6.40 3.71 15.48
CA GLN A 77 -5.56 3.54 14.30
C GLN A 77 -6.19 2.55 13.30
N PHE A 78 -6.63 1.38 13.76
CA PHE A 78 -7.29 0.42 12.88
C PHE A 78 -8.58 0.96 12.26
N GLN A 79 -9.34 1.79 13.00
CA GLN A 79 -10.54 2.44 12.45
C GLN A 79 -10.18 3.37 11.28
N LEU A 80 -9.12 4.18 11.42
CA LEU A 80 -8.66 5.06 10.35
C LEU A 80 -8.20 4.26 9.11
N GLU A 81 -7.48 3.16 9.33
CA GLU A 81 -7.04 2.28 8.24
C GLU A 81 -8.24 1.63 7.52
N ILE A 82 -9.23 1.12 8.27
CA ILE A 82 -10.49 0.59 7.71
C ILE A 82 -11.21 1.65 6.87
N ASP A 83 -11.30 2.88 7.36
CA ASP A 83 -11.98 3.97 6.64
C ASP A 83 -11.27 4.36 5.34
N MET A 84 -9.93 4.36 5.35
CA MET A 84 -9.10 4.57 4.17
C MET A 84 -9.34 3.45 3.13
N TRP A 85 -9.30 2.19 3.54
CA TRP A 85 -9.55 1.06 2.64
C TRP A 85 -10.96 1.09 2.05
N ARG A 86 -11.98 1.42 2.85
CA ARG A 86 -13.35 1.63 2.37
C ARG A 86 -13.44 2.75 1.34
N MET A 87 -12.72 3.85 1.53
CA MET A 87 -12.68 4.95 0.55
C MET A 87 -12.09 4.49 -0.78
N MET A 88 -10.96 3.77 -0.74
CA MET A 88 -10.30 3.22 -1.94
C MET A 88 -11.21 2.24 -2.67
N ILE A 89 -11.83 1.29 -1.96
CA ILE A 89 -12.81 0.33 -2.50
C ILE A 89 -13.92 1.06 -3.24
N ARG A 90 -14.56 2.06 -2.61
CA ARG A 90 -15.63 2.87 -3.25
C ARG A 90 -15.15 3.63 -4.48
N GLN A 91 -13.90 4.05 -4.53
CA GLN A 91 -13.34 4.70 -5.71
C GLN A 91 -13.16 3.71 -6.86
N MET A 92 -12.67 2.50 -6.56
CA MET A 92 -12.50 1.44 -7.56
C MET A 92 -13.84 0.94 -8.09
N GLU A 93 -14.84 0.75 -7.23
CA GLU A 93 -16.21 0.39 -7.63
C GLU A 93 -16.81 1.43 -8.59
N ARG A 94 -16.67 2.72 -8.27
CA ARG A 94 -17.14 3.80 -9.14
C ARG A 94 -16.43 3.82 -10.50
N ARG A 95 -15.16 3.43 -10.57
CA ARG A 95 -14.42 3.34 -11.84
C ARG A 95 -14.90 2.16 -12.69
N LEU A 96 -15.20 1.03 -12.06
CA LEU A 96 -15.72 -0.14 -12.75
C LEU A 96 -17.17 0.04 -13.22
N ASN A 97 -18.01 0.73 -12.45
CA ASN A 97 -19.42 0.97 -12.79
C ASN A 97 -19.64 2.11 -13.82
N LYS A 98 -18.60 2.91 -14.10
CA LYS A 98 -18.64 3.99 -15.11
C LYS A 98 -18.22 3.51 -16.51
N LYS A 99 -17.81 2.26 -16.64
CA LYS A 99 -17.65 1.56 -17.92
C LYS A 99 -18.92 0.80 -18.23
#